data_AF-A0A4Q4ZM26-F1
#
_entry.id   AF-A0A4Q4ZM26-F1
#
_cell.length_a   1.000
_cell.length_b   1.000
_cell.length_c   1.000
_cell.angle_alpha   90.00
_cell.angle_beta   90.00
_cell.angle_gamma   90.00
#
_symmetry.space_group_name_H-M   'P 1'
#
loop_
_entity.id
_entity.type
_entity.pdbx_description
1 polymer ?
#
loop_
_entity_poly.entity_id
_entity_poly.type
_entity_poly.pdbx_seq_one_letter_code
_entity_poly.pdbx_strand_id
1 'polypeptide(L)'
;MEVRIRTEKGFQKAILKLFDRRFSIYREREGYASEYPHTQQTEAAWQDYVRRGSAEVLFDCFRRIDEEEGTGQYHLLYKNDEKTEWERLVEQEGLVCYSEQIRHATEVQAYKELQALQGRCVPRFMASVTLDMPSTPPDLPSTYFEIRGILLQKVCGFKLEDLLSKLPNNPLAWEEIIQNAVDAAKEINRAGVLHRHCSSWNVVVARLDEYTFQPFILDFARACFKWEFEDPGDLSDLDPDDLIDLNTFQNCLHMYHDPKCIGVIMARDVEKATGYKLRINYD
;
A
#
# COMPACT_ATOMS: atom_id res chain seq x y z
N MET A 1 13.84 3.60 1.91
CA MET A 1 15.25 4.05 2.05
C MET A 1 15.48 4.59 3.46
N GLU A 2 16.58 4.27 4.14
CA GLU A 2 16.93 4.93 5.42
C GLU A 2 17.50 6.33 5.17
N VAL A 3 17.00 7.33 5.90
CA VAL A 3 17.45 8.71 5.83
C VAL A 3 17.69 9.27 7.23
N ARG A 4 18.44 10.38 7.30
CA ARG A 4 18.61 11.16 8.53
C ARG A 4 17.90 12.49 8.35
N ILE A 5 17.01 12.81 9.29
CA ILE A 5 16.32 14.10 9.34
C ILE A 5 16.84 14.93 10.50
N ARG A 6 16.86 16.25 10.34
CA ARG A 6 17.19 17.20 11.39
C ARG A 6 15.89 17.62 12.07
N THR A 7 15.81 17.44 13.39
CA THR A 7 14.72 17.90 14.24
C THR A 7 15.26 18.91 15.25
N GLU A 8 14.37 19.58 15.99
CA GLU A 8 14.76 20.47 17.10
C GLU A 8 15.58 19.73 18.17
N LYS A 9 15.35 18.42 18.34
CA LYS A 9 16.03 17.56 19.32
C LYS A 9 17.31 16.91 18.77
N GLY A 10 17.75 17.31 17.58
CA GLY A 10 18.91 16.73 16.89
C GLY A 10 18.53 15.84 15.71
N PHE A 11 19.44 14.95 15.32
CA PHE A 11 19.22 14.08 14.16
C PHE A 11 18.46 12.82 14.55
N GLN A 12 17.47 12.47 13.73
CA GLN A 12 16.70 11.23 13.87
C GLN A 12 16.81 10.40 12.59
N LYS A 13 16.90 9.07 12.74
CA LYS A 13 16.79 8.14 11.61
C LYS A 13 15.33 7.91 11.26
N ALA A 14 15.02 7.92 9.96
CA ALA A 14 13.69 7.69 9.44
C ALA A 14 13.76 6.79 8.20
N ILE A 15 12.61 6.27 7.78
CA ILE A 15 12.44 5.61 6.49
C ILE A 15 11.73 6.57 5.55
N LEU A 16 12.36 6.87 4.42
CA LEU A 16 11.74 7.55 3.29
C LEU A 16 11.21 6.49 2.31
N LYS A 17 9.90 6.49 2.10
CA LYS A 17 9.24 5.78 1.00
C LYS A 17 8.88 6.78 -0.08
N LEU A 18 9.21 6.46 -1.33
CA LEU A 18 8.96 7.31 -2.49
C LEU A 18 7.93 6.66 -3.40
N PHE A 19 7.11 7.51 -4.02
CA PHE A 19 6.12 7.16 -5.04
C PHE A 19 6.61 7.77 -6.34
N ASP A 20 7.62 7.14 -6.90
CA ASP A 20 8.30 7.59 -8.12
C ASP A 20 7.79 6.78 -9.30
N ARG A 21 7.08 7.44 -10.23
CA ARG A 21 6.51 6.79 -11.42
C ARG A 21 7.55 6.06 -12.26
N ARG A 22 8.84 6.41 -12.17
CA ARG A 22 9.93 5.79 -12.93
C ARG A 22 10.32 4.42 -12.38
N PHE A 23 10.04 4.17 -11.10
CA PHE A 23 10.37 2.94 -10.37
C PHE A 23 9.11 2.25 -9.82
N SER A 24 7.95 2.53 -10.40
CA SER A 24 6.69 1.94 -9.95
C SER A 24 6.68 0.42 -10.13
N ILE A 25 6.04 -0.28 -9.19
CA ILE A 25 5.82 -1.74 -9.26
C ILE A 25 5.02 -2.15 -10.51
N TYR A 26 4.22 -1.25 -11.08
CA TYR A 26 3.53 -1.48 -12.36
C TYR A 26 4.50 -1.67 -13.54
N ARG A 27 5.79 -1.36 -13.34
CA ARG A 27 6.87 -1.62 -14.30
C ARG A 27 7.66 -2.90 -13.99
N GLU A 28 7.40 -3.58 -12.88
CA GLU A 28 8.14 -4.80 -12.45
C GLU A 28 7.30 -6.08 -12.57
N ARG A 29 5.96 -6.01 -12.51
CA ARG A 29 5.12 -7.22 -12.50
C ARG A 29 5.02 -7.89 -13.88
N GLU A 30 5.15 -9.22 -13.85
CA GLU A 30 5.14 -10.13 -14.99
C GLU A 30 4.01 -9.86 -16.00
N GLY A 31 4.37 -9.87 -17.28
CA GLY A 31 3.46 -9.73 -18.42
C GLY A 31 3.48 -8.37 -19.10
N TYR A 32 3.51 -7.27 -18.33
CA TYR A 32 3.42 -5.89 -18.87
C TYR A 32 4.72 -5.07 -18.74
N ALA A 33 5.58 -5.41 -17.78
CA ALA A 33 6.87 -4.75 -17.54
C ALA A 33 7.78 -4.65 -18.77
N SER A 34 7.72 -5.63 -19.69
CA SER A 34 8.59 -5.63 -20.88
C SER A 34 8.10 -4.72 -22.00
N GLU A 35 6.84 -4.27 -22.00
CA GLU A 35 6.27 -3.53 -23.12
C GLU A 35 6.53 -2.02 -23.02
N TYR A 36 6.62 -1.45 -21.80
CA TYR A 36 6.77 0.00 -21.61
C TYR A 36 7.78 0.37 -20.50
N PRO A 37 9.09 0.12 -20.71
CA PRO A 37 10.12 0.54 -19.77
C PRO A 37 10.21 2.07 -19.70
N HIS A 38 10.57 2.61 -18.53
CA HIS A 38 10.85 4.04 -18.42
C HIS A 38 12.17 4.37 -19.14
N THR A 39 12.09 5.17 -20.20
CA THR A 39 13.21 5.59 -21.04
C THR A 39 13.18 7.10 -21.29
N GLN A 40 14.24 7.65 -21.89
CA GLN A 40 14.23 9.05 -22.33
C GLN A 40 13.13 9.31 -23.38
N GLN A 41 12.82 8.32 -24.23
CA GLN A 41 11.76 8.44 -25.23
C GLN A 41 10.38 8.51 -24.57
N THR A 42 10.11 7.66 -23.58
CA THR A 42 8.83 7.71 -22.85
C THR A 42 8.68 8.99 -22.06
N GLU A 43 9.77 9.47 -21.46
CA GLU A 43 9.78 10.74 -20.76
C GLU A 43 9.51 11.94 -21.69
N ALA A 44 10.14 11.98 -22.86
CA ALA A 44 9.90 13.03 -23.84
C ALA A 44 8.46 13.01 -24.38
N ALA A 45 7.91 11.80 -24.62
CA ALA A 45 6.53 11.64 -25.06
C ALA A 45 5.54 12.10 -23.98
N TRP A 46 5.78 11.76 -22.71
CA TRP A 46 4.97 12.24 -21.59
C TRP A 46 5.04 13.76 -21.45
N GLN A 47 6.23 14.35 -21.56
CA GLN A 47 6.39 15.82 -21.55
C GLN A 47 5.64 16.50 -22.69
N ASP A 48 5.68 15.95 -23.91
CA ASP A 48 4.92 16.47 -25.05
C ASP A 48 3.40 16.37 -24.80
N TYR A 49 2.93 15.24 -24.25
CA TYR A 49 1.53 15.03 -23.90
C TYR A 49 1.02 16.03 -22.85
N VAL A 50 1.81 16.26 -21.80
CA VAL A 50 1.52 17.29 -20.78
C VAL A 50 1.51 18.69 -21.39
N ARG A 51 2.48 19.01 -22.27
CA ARG A 51 2.58 20.32 -22.92
C ARG A 51 1.36 20.64 -23.78
N ARG A 52 0.74 19.63 -24.38
CA ARG A 52 -0.51 19.75 -25.15
C ARG A 52 -1.75 19.95 -24.28
N GLY A 53 -1.63 19.90 -22.95
CA GLY A 53 -2.75 19.96 -22.01
C GLY A 53 -3.54 18.65 -21.89
N SER A 54 -3.09 17.57 -22.54
CA SER A 54 -3.84 16.30 -22.62
C SER A 54 -3.79 15.50 -21.32
N ALA A 55 -2.77 15.71 -20.47
CA ALA A 55 -2.63 15.01 -19.19
C ALA A 55 -3.76 15.33 -18.20
N GLU A 56 -4.28 16.56 -18.20
CA GLU A 56 -5.41 16.95 -17.34
C GLU A 56 -6.68 16.19 -17.72
N VAL A 57 -6.98 16.13 -19.02
CA VAL A 57 -8.12 15.38 -19.56
C VAL A 57 -8.02 13.90 -19.21
N LEU A 58 -6.83 13.32 -19.35
CA LEU A 58 -6.59 11.92 -19.01
C LEU A 58 -6.83 11.65 -17.51
N PHE A 59 -6.35 12.53 -16.63
CA PHE A 59 -6.54 12.40 -15.19
C PHE A 59 -8.01 12.61 -14.78
N ASP A 60 -8.72 13.51 -15.45
CA ASP A 60 -10.17 13.66 -15.28
C ASP A 60 -10.92 12.38 -15.67
N CYS A 61 -10.53 11.72 -16.77
CA CYS A 61 -11.08 10.42 -17.15
C CYS A 61 -10.82 9.36 -16.09
N PHE A 62 -9.60 9.29 -15.54
CA PHE A 62 -9.26 8.36 -14.47
C PHE A 62 -10.13 8.57 -13.23
N ARG A 63 -10.30 9.82 -12.82
CA ARG A 63 -11.12 10.18 -11.66
C ARG A 63 -12.58 9.80 -11.86
N ARG A 64 -13.16 10.10 -13.03
CA ARG A 64 -14.55 9.75 -13.33
C ARG A 64 -14.79 8.24 -13.27
N ILE A 65 -13.84 7.44 -13.74
CA ILE A 65 -13.97 5.98 -13.67
C ILE A 65 -13.90 5.49 -12.23
N ASP A 66 -13.05 6.08 -11.39
CA ASP A 66 -13.10 5.75 -9.95
C ASP A 66 -14.42 6.17 -9.29
N GLU A 67 -14.99 7.29 -9.71
CA GLU A 67 -16.28 7.79 -9.21
C GLU A 67 -17.46 6.91 -9.67
N GLU A 68 -17.42 6.40 -10.91
CA GLU A 68 -18.51 5.63 -11.53
C GLU A 68 -18.42 4.13 -11.25
N GLU A 69 -17.22 3.55 -11.33
CA GLU A 69 -16.98 2.09 -11.26
C GLU A 69 -16.36 1.65 -9.91
N GLY A 70 -15.86 2.61 -9.13
CA GLY A 70 -15.31 2.40 -7.78
C GLY A 70 -13.80 2.59 -7.68
N THR A 71 -13.32 2.80 -6.45
CA THR A 71 -11.91 3.14 -6.16
C THR A 71 -10.92 2.11 -6.72
N GLY A 72 -10.07 2.57 -7.64
CA GLY A 72 -9.06 1.77 -8.30
C GLY A 72 -9.53 1.12 -9.60
N GLN A 73 -10.72 1.44 -10.12
CA GLN A 73 -11.12 0.89 -11.42
C GLN A 73 -10.50 1.62 -12.62
N TYR A 74 -9.84 2.78 -12.41
CA TYR A 74 -9.09 3.46 -13.47
C TYR A 74 -8.02 2.57 -14.15
N HIS A 75 -7.57 1.49 -13.51
CA HIS A 75 -6.62 0.55 -14.10
C HIS A 75 -7.21 -0.26 -15.26
N LEU A 76 -8.55 -0.34 -15.34
CA LEU A 76 -9.27 -1.08 -16.36
C LEU A 76 -9.37 -0.32 -17.69
N LEU A 77 -8.85 0.91 -17.74
CA LEU A 77 -8.85 1.72 -18.95
C LEU A 77 -8.08 1.06 -20.09
N TYR A 78 -8.86 0.70 -21.11
CA TYR A 78 -8.54 0.51 -22.52
C TYR A 78 -7.33 -0.36 -22.87
N LYS A 79 -7.59 -1.66 -23.08
CA LYS A 79 -7.03 -2.36 -24.23
C LYS A 79 -7.83 -2.01 -25.49
N ASN A 80 -7.71 -0.77 -25.97
CA ASN A 80 -8.28 -0.44 -27.28
C ASN A 80 -7.21 -0.69 -28.36
N ASP A 81 -7.46 -1.70 -29.19
CA ASP A 81 -6.57 -2.08 -30.29
C ASP A 81 -6.48 -1.00 -31.39
N GLU A 82 -7.33 0.03 -31.37
CA GLU A 82 -7.33 1.13 -32.34
C GLU A 82 -6.36 2.28 -32.01
N LYS A 83 -5.79 2.33 -30.78
CA LYS A 83 -4.86 3.40 -30.39
C LYS A 83 -3.51 3.23 -31.07
N THR A 84 -2.90 4.34 -31.49
CA THR A 84 -1.52 4.36 -31.98
C THR A 84 -0.54 3.93 -30.89
N GLU A 85 0.64 3.44 -31.27
CA GLU A 85 1.69 3.08 -30.31
C GLU A 85 2.07 4.25 -29.40
N TRP A 86 2.13 5.48 -29.96
CA TRP A 86 2.42 6.68 -29.20
C TRP A 86 1.34 6.99 -28.15
N GLU A 87 0.06 6.88 -28.50
CA GLU A 87 -1.06 7.09 -27.57
C GLU A 87 -1.06 6.07 -26.43
N ARG A 88 -0.86 4.78 -26.75
CA ARG A 88 -0.74 3.73 -25.72
C ARG A 88 0.40 4.02 -24.75
N LEU A 89 1.54 4.44 -25.29
CA LEU A 89 2.73 4.76 -24.51
C LEU A 89 2.49 5.93 -23.54
N VAL A 90 1.90 7.04 -24.00
CA VAL A 90 1.69 8.22 -23.13
C VAL A 90 0.57 8.01 -22.13
N GLU A 91 -0.48 7.29 -22.49
CA GLU A 91 -1.54 6.91 -21.55
C GLU A 91 -1.04 5.96 -20.48
N GLN A 92 -0.16 5.02 -20.83
CA GLN A 92 0.49 4.14 -19.87
C GLN A 92 1.37 4.93 -18.89
N GLU A 93 2.15 5.90 -19.37
CA GLU A 93 2.90 6.81 -18.49
C GLU A 93 1.97 7.62 -17.57
N GLY A 94 0.85 8.10 -18.12
CA GLY A 94 -0.19 8.78 -17.36
C GLY A 94 -0.83 7.89 -16.29
N LEU A 95 -1.14 6.64 -16.62
CA LEU A 95 -1.68 5.64 -15.70
C LEU A 95 -0.72 5.40 -14.54
N VAL A 96 0.56 5.17 -14.82
CA VAL A 96 1.58 4.96 -13.78
C VAL A 96 1.75 6.23 -12.93
N CYS A 97 1.76 7.41 -13.54
CA CYS A 97 1.85 8.68 -12.84
C CYS A 97 0.66 8.87 -11.88
N TYR A 98 -0.57 8.72 -12.37
CA TYR A 98 -1.79 8.82 -11.57
C TYR A 98 -1.81 7.77 -10.45
N SER A 99 -1.42 6.53 -10.76
CA SER A 99 -1.38 5.44 -9.79
C SER A 99 -0.47 5.77 -8.60
N GLU A 100 0.73 6.28 -8.84
CA GLU A 100 1.65 6.65 -7.76
C GLU A 100 1.13 7.85 -6.94
N GLN A 101 0.41 8.79 -7.56
CA GLN A 101 -0.24 9.89 -6.83
C GLN A 101 -1.37 9.39 -5.92
N ILE A 102 -2.24 8.51 -6.42
CA ILE A 102 -3.32 7.92 -5.63
C ILE A 102 -2.72 7.09 -4.49
N ARG A 103 -1.73 6.23 -4.77
CA ARG A 103 -1.06 5.42 -3.74
C ARG A 103 -0.42 6.26 -2.64
N HIS A 104 0.20 7.38 -2.99
CA HIS A 104 0.72 8.35 -2.02
C HIS A 104 -0.41 8.93 -1.16
N ALA A 105 -1.48 9.42 -1.78
CA ALA A 105 -2.62 10.01 -1.09
C ALA A 105 -3.32 9.01 -0.16
N THR A 106 -3.55 7.79 -0.63
CA THR A 106 -4.12 6.67 0.13
C THR A 106 -3.24 6.34 1.34
N GLU A 107 -1.92 6.20 1.17
CA GLU A 107 -1.06 5.87 2.31
C GLU A 107 -1.03 7.00 3.35
N VAL A 108 -0.97 8.26 2.91
CA VAL A 108 -1.06 9.42 3.81
C VAL A 108 -2.39 9.41 4.58
N GLN A 109 -3.50 9.12 3.90
CA GLN A 109 -4.82 9.04 4.55
C GLN A 109 -4.88 7.89 5.56
N ALA A 110 -4.33 6.71 5.23
CA ALA A 110 -4.30 5.58 6.14
C ALA A 110 -3.53 5.91 7.43
N TYR A 111 -2.39 6.60 7.33
CA TYR A 111 -1.69 7.04 8.53
C TYR A 111 -2.49 8.06 9.36
N LYS A 112 -3.32 8.91 8.74
CA LYS A 112 -4.22 9.82 9.48
C LYS A 112 -5.29 9.04 10.26
N GLU A 113 -5.98 8.09 9.64
CA GLU A 113 -6.97 7.26 10.33
C GLU A 113 -6.36 6.42 11.46
N LEU A 114 -5.16 5.89 11.21
CA LEU A 114 -4.45 5.01 12.14
C LEU A 114 -3.64 5.77 13.20
N GLN A 115 -3.91 7.06 13.42
CA GLN A 115 -3.15 7.90 14.35
C GLN A 115 -3.03 7.28 15.75
N ALA A 116 -4.10 6.66 16.26
CA ALA A 116 -4.12 6.01 17.57
C ALA A 116 -3.25 4.74 17.65
N LEU A 117 -2.94 4.11 16.52
CA LEU A 117 -2.14 2.89 16.42
C LEU A 117 -0.65 3.16 16.14
N GLN A 118 -0.31 4.41 15.78
CA GLN A 118 1.05 4.81 15.45
C GLN A 118 2.01 4.71 16.64
N GLY A 119 3.15 4.06 16.41
CA GLY A 119 4.17 3.75 17.42
C GLY A 119 3.85 2.53 18.29
N ARG A 120 2.71 1.86 18.06
CA ARG A 120 2.32 0.62 18.76
C ARG A 120 2.31 -0.59 17.83
N CYS A 121 1.55 -0.53 16.75
CA CYS A 121 1.47 -1.61 15.76
C CYS A 121 1.51 -1.10 14.31
N VAL A 122 1.57 0.21 14.14
CA VAL A 122 1.79 0.92 12.88
C VAL A 122 2.95 1.90 13.09
N PRO A 123 3.89 2.10 12.16
CA PRO A 123 4.97 3.07 12.34
C PRO A 123 4.44 4.49 12.56
N ARG A 124 5.18 5.34 13.28
CA ARG A 124 4.82 6.75 13.34
C ARG A 124 5.01 7.42 11.99
N PHE A 125 3.97 8.09 11.52
CA PHE A 125 4.02 9.00 10.39
C PHE A 125 4.67 10.30 10.83
N MET A 126 5.75 10.69 10.15
CA MET A 126 6.51 11.89 10.50
C MET A 126 6.11 13.06 9.61
N ALA A 127 6.05 12.84 8.29
CA ALA A 127 5.66 13.86 7.33
C ALA A 127 5.34 13.25 5.95
N SER A 128 4.52 13.95 5.18
CA SER A 128 4.50 13.83 3.72
C SER A 128 5.53 14.81 3.14
N VAL A 129 6.29 14.38 2.15
CA VAL A 129 7.37 15.17 1.53
C VAL A 129 7.27 15.11 0.00
N THR A 130 7.81 16.14 -0.64
CA THR A 130 8.05 16.16 -2.08
C THR A 130 9.54 16.38 -2.29
N LEU A 131 10.18 15.58 -3.15
CA LEU A 131 11.58 15.78 -3.47
C LEU A 131 11.73 16.95 -4.44
N ASP A 132 12.54 17.92 -4.04
CA ASP A 132 12.98 19.00 -4.92
C ASP A 132 14.07 18.46 -5.86
N MET A 133 13.66 18.03 -7.04
CA MET A 133 14.54 17.48 -8.07
C MET A 133 14.44 18.34 -9.34
N PRO A 134 15.57 18.69 -9.98
CA PRO A 134 15.60 19.55 -11.16
C PRO A 134 15.07 18.88 -12.45
N SER A 135 14.36 17.76 -12.34
CA SER A 135 13.89 16.96 -13.48
C SER A 135 12.59 17.46 -14.09
N THR A 136 11.89 18.41 -13.45
CA THR A 136 10.66 18.99 -14.00
C THR A 136 11.02 20.07 -15.02
N PRO A 137 10.57 19.98 -16.28
CA PRO A 137 10.70 21.07 -17.22
C PRO A 137 10.00 22.33 -16.68
N PRO A 138 10.66 23.49 -16.61
CA PRO A 138 10.12 24.69 -15.95
C PRO A 138 8.87 25.25 -16.64
N ASP A 139 8.61 24.83 -17.88
CA ASP A 139 7.43 25.16 -18.68
C ASP A 139 6.20 24.28 -18.39
N LEU A 140 6.34 23.20 -17.60
CA LEU A 140 5.29 22.22 -17.36
C LEU A 140 4.80 22.21 -15.90
N PRO A 141 3.52 21.85 -15.65
CA PRO A 141 3.00 21.73 -14.29
C PRO A 141 3.74 20.66 -13.49
N SER A 142 4.23 21.02 -12.29
CA SER A 142 5.02 20.12 -11.44
C SER A 142 4.27 18.87 -11.00
N THR A 143 2.94 18.95 -10.88
CA THR A 143 2.09 17.83 -10.41
C THR A 143 2.32 16.52 -11.17
N TYR A 144 2.70 16.56 -12.46
CA TYR A 144 2.93 15.37 -13.29
C TYR A 144 4.36 14.80 -13.21
N PHE A 145 5.26 15.49 -12.50
CA PHE A 145 6.69 15.18 -12.42
C PHE A 145 7.21 15.13 -10.98
N GLU A 146 6.43 15.58 -10.01
CA GLU A 146 6.76 15.55 -8.59
C GLU A 146 6.98 14.12 -8.10
N ILE A 147 8.07 13.93 -7.36
CA ILE A 147 8.33 12.69 -6.64
C ILE A 147 7.86 12.89 -5.21
N ARG A 148 6.70 12.32 -4.90
CA ARG A 148 6.12 12.36 -3.57
C ARG A 148 6.69 11.26 -2.70
N GLY A 149 6.66 11.48 -1.39
CA GLY A 149 7.13 10.52 -0.42
C GLY A 149 6.52 10.72 0.95
N ILE A 150 6.78 9.75 1.81
CA ILE A 150 6.43 9.79 3.23
C ILE A 150 7.65 9.44 4.07
N LEU A 151 7.78 10.13 5.20
CA LEU A 151 8.77 9.87 6.23
C LEU A 151 8.11 9.09 7.37
N LEU A 152 8.66 7.94 7.67
CA LEU A 152 8.14 7.02 8.68
C LEU A 152 9.19 6.74 9.75
N GLN A 153 8.72 6.39 10.95
CA GLN A 153 9.55 5.81 12.00
C GLN A 153 10.38 4.65 11.45
N LYS A 154 11.69 4.69 11.70
CA LYS A 154 12.53 3.51 11.49
C LYS A 154 12.22 2.48 12.58
N VAL A 155 11.65 1.36 12.18
CA VAL A 155 11.47 0.18 13.03
C VAL A 155 12.75 -0.66 12.95
N CYS A 156 13.44 -0.84 14.09
CA CYS A 156 14.65 -1.65 14.18
C CYS A 156 14.28 -3.08 14.52
N GLY A 157 14.46 -4.00 13.57
CA GLY A 157 13.95 -5.35 13.69
C GLY A 157 14.27 -6.23 12.49
N PHE A 158 13.44 -7.25 12.29
CA PHE A 158 13.52 -8.17 11.16
C PHE A 158 12.14 -8.33 10.51
N LYS A 159 12.08 -8.77 9.26
CA LYS A 159 10.79 -9.07 8.61
C LYS A 159 10.15 -10.28 9.27
N LEU A 160 8.83 -10.31 9.38
CA LEU A 160 8.14 -11.47 9.96
C LEU A 160 8.44 -12.77 9.18
N GLU A 161 8.69 -12.71 7.88
CA GLU A 161 9.14 -13.86 7.07
C GLU A 161 10.47 -14.47 7.55
N ASP A 162 11.33 -13.66 8.15
CA ASP A 162 12.63 -14.11 8.65
C ASP A 162 12.54 -14.74 10.06
N LEU A 163 11.33 -14.83 10.64
CA LEU A 163 11.09 -15.20 12.06
C LEU A 163 11.87 -16.44 12.50
N LEU A 164 11.78 -17.54 11.74
CA LEU A 164 12.43 -18.81 12.09
C LEU A 164 13.97 -18.72 12.06
N SER A 165 14.51 -17.90 11.15
CA SER A 165 15.96 -17.70 11.05
C SER A 165 16.50 -16.81 12.17
N LYS A 166 15.69 -15.86 12.65
CA LYS A 166 16.07 -14.89 13.68
C LYS A 166 15.84 -15.40 15.10
N LEU A 167 14.84 -16.26 15.28
CA LEU A 167 14.48 -16.87 16.56
C LEU A 167 14.40 -18.40 16.41
N PRO A 168 15.51 -19.09 16.13
CA PRO A 168 15.47 -20.54 15.97
C PRO A 168 15.04 -21.23 17.28
N ASN A 169 14.25 -22.31 17.14
CA ASN A 169 13.80 -23.17 18.25
C ASN A 169 13.06 -22.44 19.40
N ASN A 170 12.28 -21.40 19.10
CA ASN A 170 11.53 -20.65 20.11
C ASN A 170 10.02 -20.61 19.81
N PRO A 171 9.31 -21.75 20.00
CA PRO A 171 7.90 -21.87 19.61
C PRO A 171 6.96 -20.91 20.34
N LEU A 172 7.24 -20.60 21.61
CA LEU A 172 6.43 -19.65 22.39
C LEU A 172 6.55 -18.23 21.81
N ALA A 173 7.77 -17.77 21.51
CA ALA A 173 7.97 -16.46 20.89
C ALA A 173 7.35 -16.39 19.49
N TRP A 174 7.39 -17.48 18.71
CA TRP A 174 6.73 -17.50 17.39
C TRP A 174 5.23 -17.30 17.51
N GLU A 175 4.58 -18.04 18.42
CA GLU A 175 3.14 -17.94 18.65
C GLU A 175 2.76 -16.54 19.10
N GLU A 176 3.48 -15.97 20.06
CA GLU A 176 3.24 -14.62 20.56
C GLU A 176 3.42 -13.55 19.48
N ILE A 177 4.51 -13.58 18.72
CA ILE A 177 4.78 -12.59 17.66
C ILE A 177 3.71 -12.65 16.56
N ILE A 178 3.35 -13.86 16.12
CA ILE A 178 2.36 -14.05 15.07
C ILE A 178 0.98 -13.64 15.58
N GLN A 179 0.61 -14.01 16.81
CA GLN A 179 -0.65 -13.59 17.42
C GLN A 179 -0.72 -12.06 17.54
N ASN A 180 0.33 -11.40 18.02
CA ASN A 180 0.38 -9.94 18.11
C ASN A 180 0.26 -9.26 16.74
N ALA A 181 0.77 -9.87 15.67
CA ALA A 181 0.62 -9.35 14.30
C ALA A 181 -0.82 -9.51 13.78
N VAL A 182 -1.46 -10.63 14.10
CA VAL A 182 -2.88 -10.89 13.81
C VAL A 182 -3.76 -9.89 14.55
N ASP A 183 -3.48 -9.65 15.83
CA ASP A 183 -4.25 -8.70 16.63
C ASP A 183 -4.04 -7.25 16.18
N ALA A 184 -2.82 -6.89 15.75
CA ALA A 184 -2.57 -5.60 15.10
C ALA A 184 -3.41 -5.41 13.83
N ALA A 185 -3.54 -6.43 12.97
CA ALA A 185 -4.40 -6.37 11.79
C ALA A 185 -5.87 -6.21 12.17
N LYS A 186 -6.34 -6.90 13.22
CA LYS A 186 -7.71 -6.72 13.74
C LYS A 186 -7.94 -5.29 14.24
N GLU A 187 -6.97 -4.69 14.92
CA GLU A 187 -7.08 -3.31 15.38
C GLU A 187 -7.13 -2.29 14.23
N ILE A 188 -6.33 -2.51 13.17
CA ILE A 188 -6.37 -1.70 11.95
C ILE A 188 -7.77 -1.78 11.30
N ASN A 189 -8.32 -2.99 11.18
CA ASN A 189 -9.68 -3.21 10.68
C ASN A 189 -10.74 -2.51 11.54
N ARG A 190 -10.63 -2.59 12.87
CA ARG A 190 -11.53 -1.89 13.81
C ARG A 190 -11.43 -0.37 13.71
N ALA A 191 -10.27 0.16 13.33
CA ALA A 191 -10.07 1.58 13.06
C ALA A 191 -10.65 2.01 11.69
N GLY A 192 -11.30 1.11 10.96
CA GLY A 192 -11.96 1.42 9.69
C GLY A 192 -11.01 1.44 8.48
N VAL A 193 -9.81 0.86 8.61
CA VAL A 193 -8.86 0.72 7.51
C VAL A 193 -8.72 -0.75 7.15
N LEU A 194 -8.88 -1.06 5.87
CA LEU A 194 -8.66 -2.38 5.30
C LEU A 194 -7.34 -2.39 4.53
N HIS A 195 -6.43 -3.27 4.89
CA HIS A 195 -5.14 -3.40 4.25
C HIS A 195 -5.22 -4.42 3.08
N ARG A 196 -5.70 -4.00 1.90
CA ARG A 196 -5.90 -4.90 0.71
C ARG A 196 -4.67 -5.71 0.27
N HIS A 197 -3.47 -5.36 0.74
CA HIS A 197 -2.23 -6.08 0.47
C HIS A 197 -1.58 -6.65 1.74
N CYS A 198 -2.39 -7.07 2.72
CA CYS A 198 -1.92 -7.58 4.00
C CYS A 198 -1.20 -8.91 3.79
N SER A 199 0.03 -9.02 4.30
CA SER A 199 0.86 -10.23 4.21
C SER A 199 2.02 -10.14 5.19
N SER A 200 2.63 -11.28 5.52
CA SER A 200 3.80 -11.35 6.41
C SER A 200 5.00 -10.54 5.92
N TRP A 201 5.19 -10.37 4.60
CA TRP A 201 6.27 -9.52 4.05
C TRP A 201 6.12 -8.03 4.39
N ASN A 202 4.89 -7.58 4.69
CA ASN A 202 4.56 -6.20 5.08
C ASN A 202 4.60 -6.02 6.60
N VAL A 203 5.13 -6.98 7.36
CA VAL A 203 5.28 -6.90 8.81
C VAL A 203 6.76 -6.88 9.19
N VAL A 204 7.15 -5.88 9.98
CA VAL A 204 8.47 -5.83 10.63
C VAL A 204 8.30 -6.04 12.12
N VAL A 205 9.03 -7.00 12.67
CA VAL A 205 9.06 -7.31 14.10
C VAL A 205 10.18 -6.49 14.74
N ALA A 206 9.80 -5.45 15.46
CA ALA A 206 10.72 -4.67 16.28
C ALA A 206 11.24 -5.53 17.44
N ARG A 207 12.53 -5.41 17.73
CA ARG A 207 13.12 -5.98 18.93
C ARG A 207 13.26 -4.87 19.97
N LEU A 208 12.42 -4.89 21.00
CA LEU A 208 12.43 -3.88 22.06
C LEU A 208 13.51 -4.18 23.10
N ASP A 209 13.67 -5.46 23.45
CA ASP A 209 14.76 -5.98 24.27
C ASP A 209 15.10 -7.42 23.84
N GLU A 210 15.81 -8.18 24.69
CA GLU A 210 16.22 -9.54 24.35
C GLU A 210 15.04 -10.49 24.09
N TYR A 211 13.92 -10.28 24.78
CA TYR A 211 12.76 -11.18 24.84
C TYR A 211 11.44 -10.53 24.38
N THR A 212 11.39 -9.19 24.29
CA THR A 212 10.19 -8.45 23.91
C THR A 212 10.23 -8.07 22.43
N PHE A 213 9.22 -8.54 21.69
CA PHE A 213 9.06 -8.33 20.27
C PHE A 213 7.73 -7.64 19.97
N GLN A 214 7.74 -6.68 19.05
CA GLN A 214 6.55 -5.92 18.68
C GLN A 214 6.39 -5.84 17.16
N PRO A 215 5.34 -6.42 16.59
CA PRO A 215 5.10 -6.34 15.16
C PRO A 215 4.55 -4.96 14.75
N PHE A 216 5.03 -4.48 13.61
CA PHE A 216 4.57 -3.26 12.95
C PHE A 216 4.13 -3.60 11.53
N ILE A 217 2.87 -3.29 11.20
CA ILE A 217 2.31 -3.46 9.86
C ILE A 217 2.65 -2.21 9.03
N LEU A 218 3.14 -2.44 7.81
CA LEU A 218 3.67 -1.43 6.88
C LEU A 218 2.88 -1.43 5.58
N ASP A 219 3.09 -0.40 4.75
CA ASP A 219 2.65 -0.32 3.35
C ASP A 219 1.12 -0.26 3.13
N PHE A 220 0.53 0.87 3.52
CA PHE A 220 -0.90 1.14 3.34
C PHE A 220 -1.23 1.81 2.01
N ALA A 221 -0.36 1.73 1.00
CA ALA A 221 -0.55 2.39 -0.30
C ALA A 221 -1.75 1.89 -1.11
N ARG A 222 -2.34 0.76 -0.70
CA ARG A 222 -3.54 0.16 -1.32
C ARG A 222 -4.66 -0.02 -0.30
N ALA A 223 -4.61 0.72 0.82
CA ALA A 223 -5.63 0.64 1.83
C ALA A 223 -6.99 1.10 1.27
N CYS A 224 -8.05 0.52 1.83
CA CYS A 224 -9.41 1.01 1.67
C CYS A 224 -9.99 1.31 3.04
N PHE A 225 -11.14 1.93 3.01
CA PHE A 225 -11.50 2.88 4.03
C PHE A 225 -12.98 2.77 4.29
N LYS A 226 -13.39 2.55 5.55
CA LYS A 226 -14.79 2.23 5.91
C LYS A 226 -15.83 3.19 5.30
N TRP A 227 -15.51 4.48 5.23
CA TRP A 227 -16.36 5.55 4.72
C TRP A 227 -16.36 5.67 3.20
N GLU A 228 -15.51 4.91 2.49
CA GLU A 228 -15.63 4.72 1.03
C GLU A 228 -16.74 3.71 0.66
N PHE A 229 -17.22 2.94 1.65
CA PHE A 229 -18.27 1.96 1.43
C PHE A 229 -19.61 2.52 1.90
N GLU A 230 -20.66 2.16 1.19
CA GLU A 230 -22.02 2.49 1.61
C GLU A 230 -22.30 1.81 2.96
N ASP A 231 -22.89 2.57 3.89
CA ASP A 231 -23.46 1.98 5.09
C ASP A 231 -24.72 1.25 4.62
N PRO A 232 -24.73 -0.09 4.66
CA PRO A 232 -25.94 -0.77 4.30
C PRO A 232 -26.95 -0.39 5.39
N GLY A 233 -28.06 0.24 5.01
CA GLY A 233 -29.10 0.66 5.97
C GLY A 233 -29.72 -0.52 6.72
N ASP A 234 -31.02 -0.46 7.01
CA ASP A 234 -31.69 -1.65 7.55
C ASP A 234 -31.74 -2.75 6.48
N LEU A 235 -30.86 -3.74 6.60
CA LEU A 235 -30.73 -4.89 5.69
C LEU A 235 -31.68 -6.03 6.04
N SER A 236 -32.61 -5.84 6.97
CA SER A 236 -33.52 -6.89 7.43
C SER A 236 -34.35 -7.54 6.32
N ASP A 237 -34.52 -6.83 5.20
CA ASP A 237 -35.44 -7.19 4.12
C ASP A 237 -34.74 -7.66 2.84
N LEU A 238 -33.40 -7.74 2.79
CA LEU A 238 -32.65 -8.22 1.63
C LEU A 238 -32.37 -9.72 1.69
N ASP A 239 -32.40 -10.38 0.52
CA ASP A 239 -32.06 -11.79 0.38
C ASP A 239 -30.57 -12.02 0.73
N PRO A 240 -30.22 -13.06 1.50
CA PRO A 240 -28.82 -13.42 1.78
C PRO A 240 -27.90 -13.51 0.56
N ASP A 241 -28.44 -13.87 -0.62
CA ASP A 241 -27.66 -13.92 -1.85
C ASP A 241 -27.38 -12.51 -2.43
N ASP A 242 -28.29 -11.55 -2.22
CA ASP A 242 -28.09 -10.14 -2.58
C ASP A 242 -27.12 -9.42 -1.61
N LEU A 243 -26.98 -9.92 -0.37
CA LEU A 243 -26.00 -9.43 0.61
C LEU A 243 -24.55 -9.72 0.21
N ILE A 244 -24.30 -10.70 -0.64
CA ILE A 244 -22.95 -11.07 -1.11
C ILE A 244 -22.46 -10.08 -2.19
N ASP A 245 -23.37 -9.50 -2.96
CA ASP A 245 -23.06 -8.56 -4.06
C ASP A 245 -22.92 -7.10 -3.58
N LEU A 246 -23.26 -6.84 -2.32
CA LEU A 246 -23.13 -5.53 -1.68
C LEU A 246 -21.65 -5.22 -1.38
N ASN A 247 -21.13 -4.15 -1.99
CA ASN A 247 -19.80 -3.61 -1.72
C ASN A 247 -19.76 -2.91 -0.34
N THR A 248 -19.97 -3.65 0.74
CA THR A 248 -19.91 -3.15 2.11
C THR A 248 -18.51 -3.36 2.69
N PHE A 249 -18.13 -2.52 3.64
CA PHE A 249 -16.86 -2.67 4.36
C PHE A 249 -16.76 -4.04 5.04
N GLN A 250 -17.86 -4.55 5.59
CA GLN A 250 -17.91 -5.85 6.26
C GLN A 250 -17.66 -7.00 5.27
N ASN A 251 -18.27 -6.97 4.09
CA ASN A 251 -18.02 -7.96 3.04
C ASN A 251 -16.57 -7.91 2.56
N CYS A 252 -16.01 -6.71 2.38
CA CYS A 252 -14.59 -6.56 2.05
C CYS A 252 -13.68 -7.13 3.16
N LEU A 253 -13.99 -6.90 4.45
CA LEU A 253 -13.26 -7.53 5.55
C LEU A 253 -13.32 -9.06 5.49
N HIS A 254 -14.46 -9.63 5.11
CA HIS A 254 -14.61 -11.06 4.88
C HIS A 254 -13.87 -11.55 3.63
N MET A 255 -13.73 -10.76 2.57
CA MET A 255 -13.00 -11.17 1.38
C MET A 255 -11.48 -11.10 1.55
N TYR A 256 -10.97 -9.98 2.10
CA TYR A 256 -9.53 -9.72 2.18
C TYR A 256 -8.88 -10.33 3.42
N HIS A 257 -9.63 -10.53 4.51
CA HIS A 257 -9.21 -11.33 5.67
C HIS A 257 -7.80 -11.02 6.22
N ASP A 258 -7.46 -9.73 6.38
CA ASP A 258 -6.12 -9.27 6.79
C ASP A 258 -5.46 -10.07 7.93
N PRO A 259 -6.16 -10.42 9.03
CA PRO A 259 -5.55 -11.20 10.10
C PRO A 259 -5.15 -12.62 9.65
N LYS A 260 -5.96 -13.27 8.81
CA LYS A 260 -5.63 -14.60 8.27
C LYS A 260 -4.51 -14.54 7.24
N CYS A 261 -4.44 -13.46 6.44
CA CYS A 261 -3.36 -13.25 5.48
C CYS A 261 -1.98 -13.19 6.13
N ILE A 262 -1.89 -12.80 7.40
CA ILE A 262 -0.67 -12.94 8.20
C ILE A 262 -0.62 -14.32 8.88
N GLY A 263 -1.59 -14.61 9.74
CA GLY A 263 -1.48 -15.72 10.69
C GLY A 263 -1.52 -17.09 10.03
N VAL A 264 -2.37 -17.32 9.01
CA VAL A 264 -2.47 -18.64 8.35
C VAL A 264 -1.21 -18.94 7.56
N ILE A 265 -0.68 -17.93 6.86
CA ILE A 265 0.56 -18.07 6.09
C ILE A 265 1.71 -18.41 7.04
N MET A 266 1.89 -17.61 8.09
CA MET A 266 2.96 -17.84 9.07
C MET A 266 2.80 -19.17 9.82
N ALA A 267 1.58 -19.53 10.24
CA ALA A 267 1.31 -20.80 10.92
C ALA A 267 1.69 -22.01 10.04
N ARG A 268 1.30 -21.97 8.76
CA ARG A 268 1.65 -22.99 7.78
C ARG A 268 3.16 -23.08 7.56
N ASP A 269 3.83 -21.95 7.44
CA ASP A 269 5.26 -21.91 7.15
C ASP A 269 6.10 -22.41 8.34
N VAL A 270 5.69 -22.09 9.58
CA VAL A 270 6.27 -22.66 10.81
C VAL A 270 6.03 -24.16 10.91
N GLU A 271 4.81 -24.64 10.67
CA GLU A 271 4.49 -26.07 10.71
C GLU A 271 5.32 -26.84 9.67
N LYS A 272 5.41 -26.34 8.44
CA LYS A 272 6.22 -26.96 7.38
C LYS A 272 7.70 -27.05 7.73
N ALA A 273 8.26 -26.00 8.34
CA ALA A 273 9.69 -25.92 8.62
C ALA A 273 10.10 -26.68 9.89
N THR A 274 9.19 -26.85 10.86
CA THR A 274 9.55 -27.30 12.21
C THR A 274 8.69 -28.46 12.73
N GLY A 275 7.55 -28.75 12.10
CA GLY A 275 6.53 -29.68 12.59
C GLY A 275 5.68 -29.13 13.75
N TYR A 276 5.97 -27.92 14.24
CA TYR A 276 5.22 -27.31 15.34
C TYR A 276 3.93 -26.64 14.83
N LYS A 277 2.80 -26.96 15.48
CA LYS A 277 1.49 -26.38 15.17
C LYS A 277 1.19 -25.22 16.11
N LEU A 278 1.19 -24.01 15.54
CA LEU A 278 0.87 -22.78 16.26
C LEU A 278 -0.62 -22.68 16.57
N ARG A 279 -0.95 -22.11 17.73
CA ARG A 279 -2.33 -21.83 18.16
C ARG A 279 -2.60 -20.34 18.02
N ILE A 280 -3.14 -19.95 16.86
CA ILE A 280 -3.44 -18.55 16.54
C ILE A 280 -4.95 -18.34 16.56
N ASN A 281 -5.40 -17.30 17.26
CA ASN A 281 -6.78 -16.87 17.30
C ASN A 281 -7.07 -15.83 16.21
N TYR A 282 -7.94 -16.18 15.27
CA TYR A 282 -8.33 -15.31 14.14
C TYR A 282 -9.64 -14.55 14.37
N ASP A 283 -10.39 -14.90 15.41
CA ASP A 283 -11.71 -14.33 15.72
C ASP A 283 -11.61 -12.99 16.47
#